data_AF-A0A920AZD5-F1
#
_entry.id   AF-A0A920AZD5-F1
#
_cell.length_a   1.000
_cell.length_b   1.000
_cell.length_c   1.000
_cell.angle_alpha   90.00
_cell.angle_beta   90.00
_cell.angle_gamma   90.00
#
_symmetry.space_group_name_H-M   'P 1'
#
loop_
_entity.id
_entity.type
_entity.pdbx_description
1 polymer ?
#
loop_
_entity_poly.entity_id
_entity_poly.type
_entity_poly.pdbx_seq_one_letter_code
_entity_poly.pdbx_strand_id
1 'polypeptide(L)' 'MKWIDKKLIGKQYPDIRFAIEKQRLRFFSKATSQTDPIYFNEKFAKQKGYPSIVAPPTFLTTVGYEKTIRMIFR' A
#
# COMPACT_ATOMS: atom_id res chain seq x y z
N MET A 1 -5.22 -29.83 18.13
CA MET A 1 -4.76 -28.59 17.46
C MET A 1 -5.49 -27.38 18.05
N LYS A 2 -5.03 -26.81 19.19
CA LYS A 2 -5.56 -25.56 19.76
C LYS A 2 -4.45 -24.50 19.65
N TRP A 3 -4.34 -23.84 18.50
CA TRP A 3 -3.22 -22.92 18.21
C TRP A 3 -3.67 -21.47 17.96
N ILE A 4 -4.95 -21.14 18.12
CA ILE A 4 -5.45 -19.77 17.95
C ILE A 4 -6.47 -19.45 19.04
N ASP A 5 -6.27 -18.30 19.69
CA ASP A 5 -7.20 -17.77 20.70
C ASP A 5 -8.45 -17.22 20.00
N LYS A 6 -9.59 -17.86 20.25
CA LYS A 6 -10.89 -17.47 19.68
C LYS A 6 -11.36 -16.09 20.14
N LYS A 7 -10.80 -15.54 21.23
CA LYS A 7 -11.09 -14.17 21.70
C LYS A 7 -10.65 -13.08 20.71
N LEU A 8 -9.81 -13.43 19.74
CA LEU A 8 -9.33 -12.49 18.73
C LEU A 8 -10.33 -12.25 17.59
N ILE A 9 -11.35 -13.10 17.43
CA ILE A 9 -12.38 -12.95 16.40
C ILE A 9 -13.15 -11.65 16.66
N GLY A 10 -13.20 -10.76 15.66
CA GLY A 10 -13.87 -9.47 15.76
C GLY A 10 -13.06 -8.36 16.46
N LYS A 11 -11.79 -8.62 16.84
CA LYS A 11 -10.91 -7.59 17.39
C LYS A 11 -10.62 -6.52 16.33
N GLN A 12 -10.92 -5.27 16.66
CA GLN A 12 -10.57 -4.11 15.85
C GLN A 12 -9.19 -3.57 16.26
N TYR A 13 -8.47 -3.01 15.27
CA TYR A 13 -7.17 -2.39 15.48
C TYR A 13 -7.29 -0.89 15.17
N PRO A 14 -6.48 -0.02 15.81
CA PRO A 14 -6.51 1.40 15.53
C PRO A 14 -6.19 1.71 14.06
N ASP A 15 -6.84 2.74 13.53
CA ASP A 15 -6.52 3.27 12.21
C ASP A 15 -5.07 3.73 12.14
N ILE A 16 -4.47 3.58 10.97
CA ILE A 16 -3.11 4.03 10.75
C ILE A 16 -3.06 4.96 9.55
N ARG A 17 -2.32 6.05 9.71
CA ARG A 17 -2.01 6.98 8.62
C ARG A 17 -0.61 6.67 8.11
N PHE A 18 -0.47 6.64 6.79
CA PHE A 18 0.80 6.39 6.13
C PHE A 18 0.95 7.38 4.98
N ALA A 19 1.99 8.21 5.04
CA ALA A 19 2.32 9.14 3.97
C ALA A 19 3.01 8.36 2.85
N ILE A 20 2.43 8.41 1.64
CA ILE A 20 2.96 7.70 0.47
C ILE A 20 3.68 8.70 -0.42
N GLU A 21 4.93 8.41 -0.74
CA GLU A 21 5.70 9.17 -1.73
C GLU A 21 5.44 8.65 -3.14
N LYS A 22 5.33 9.58 -4.10
CA LYS A 22 5.15 9.25 -5.53
C LYS A 22 6.27 8.36 -6.08
N GLN A 23 7.50 8.59 -5.61
CA GLN A 23 8.67 7.81 -6.02
C GLN A 23 8.53 6.34 -5.62
N ARG A 24 8.00 6.07 -4.42
CA ARG A 24 7.75 4.71 -3.94
C ARG A 24 6.72 3.97 -4.80
N LEU A 25 5.66 4.65 -5.25
CA LEU A 25 4.68 4.08 -6.18
C LEU A 25 5.35 3.69 -7.50
N ARG A 26 6.16 4.57 -8.09
CA ARG A 26 6.89 4.29 -9.33
C ARG A 26 7.83 3.10 -9.20
N PHE A 27 8.56 3.00 -8.09
CA PHE A 27 9.44 1.88 -7.83
C PHE A 27 8.68 0.56 -7.71
N PHE A 28 7.57 0.55 -6.99
CA PHE A 28 6.72 -0.64 -6.87
C PHE A 28 6.13 -1.04 -8.23
N SER A 29 5.62 -0.08 -9.01
CA SER A 29 5.10 -0.30 -10.34
C SER A 29 6.16 -0.90 -11.28
N LYS A 30 7.40 -0.39 -11.19
CA LYS A 30 8.54 -0.94 -11.95
C LYS A 30 8.89 -2.37 -11.51
N ALA A 31 8.96 -2.61 -10.19
CA ALA A 31 9.30 -3.91 -9.62
C ALA A 31 8.24 -4.99 -9.92
N THR A 32 6.99 -4.59 -10.12
CA THR A 32 5.87 -5.48 -10.46
C THR A 32 5.52 -5.48 -11.95
N SER A 33 6.42 -4.96 -12.78
CA SER A 33 6.29 -4.92 -14.25
C SER A 33 5.00 -4.27 -14.76
N GLN A 34 4.49 -3.25 -14.05
CA GLN A 34 3.37 -2.45 -14.55
C GLN A 34 3.80 -1.66 -15.79
N THR A 35 2.92 -1.58 -16.77
CA THR A 35 3.18 -0.91 -18.06
C THR A 35 2.34 0.34 -18.28
N ASP A 36 1.19 0.45 -17.60
CA ASP A 36 0.29 1.59 -17.79
C ASP A 36 0.94 2.90 -17.32
N PRO A 37 1.00 3.95 -18.18
CA PRO A 37 1.55 5.25 -17.82
C PRO A 37 0.85 5.93 -16.63
N ILE A 38 -0.38 5.55 -16.23
CA ILE A 38 -1.04 6.13 -15.04
C ILE A 38 -0.24 5.92 -13.75
N TYR A 39 0.61 4.90 -13.70
CA TYR A 39 1.44 4.57 -12.55
C TYR A 39 2.77 5.35 -12.52
N PHE A 40 3.15 5.95 -13.64
CA PHE A 40 4.47 6.57 -13.83
C PHE A 40 4.41 8.02 -14.27
N ASN A 41 3.37 8.49 -14.95
CA ASN A 41 3.32 9.83 -15.49
C ASN A 41 2.15 10.60 -14.86
N GLU A 42 2.48 11.58 -14.03
CA GLU A 42 1.47 12.39 -13.35
C GLU A 42 0.65 13.23 -14.33
N LYS A 43 1.25 13.74 -15.40
CA LYS A 43 0.50 14.49 -16.42
C LYS A 43 -0.50 13.60 -17.14
N PHE A 44 -0.09 12.38 -17.51
CA PHE A 44 -0.97 11.41 -18.14
C PHE A 44 -2.10 10.97 -17.20
N ALA A 45 -1.78 10.68 -15.94
CA ALA A 45 -2.78 10.33 -14.94
C ALA A 45 -3.80 11.48 -14.74
N LYS A 46 -3.34 12.73 -14.70
CA LYS A 46 -4.21 13.91 -14.62
C LYS A 46 -5.10 14.08 -15.84
N GLN A 47 -4.59 13.85 -17.04
CA GLN A 47 -5.42 13.85 -18.26
C GLN A 47 -6.51 12.77 -18.25
N LYS A 48 -6.27 11.65 -17.56
CA LYS A 48 -7.25 10.58 -17.34
C LYS A 48 -8.22 10.86 -16.19
N GLY A 49 -8.13 12.03 -15.54
CA GLY A 49 -9.02 12.45 -14.45
C GLY A 49 -8.53 12.08 -13.05
N TYR A 50 -7.34 11.49 -12.91
CA TYR A 50 -6.77 11.20 -11.60
C TYR A 50 -6.08 12.43 -10.99
N PRO A 51 -6.14 12.64 -9.67
CA PRO A 51 -5.50 13.78 -9.04
C PRO A 51 -3.96 13.74 -9.12
N SER A 52 -3.37 12.54 -9.17
CA SER A 52 -1.93 12.30 -9.34
C SER A 52 -1.69 10.91 -9.90
N ILE A 53 -0.44 10.41 -9.88
CA ILE A 53 -0.16 9.02 -10.25
C ILE A 53 -0.96 8.05 -9.38
N VAL A 54 -1.40 6.95 -9.98
CA VAL A 54 -2.25 5.96 -9.30
C VAL A 54 -1.37 4.99 -8.53
N ALA A 55 -1.82 4.55 -7.36
CA ALA A 55 -1.19 3.46 -6.65
C ALA A 55 -1.62 2.12 -7.29
N PRO A 56 -0.68 1.22 -7.62
CA PRO A 56 -1.05 -0.10 -8.11
C PRO A 56 -1.95 -0.85 -7.12
N PRO A 57 -2.92 -1.68 -7.58
CA PRO A 57 -3.91 -2.32 -6.71
C PRO A 57 -3.33 -3.12 -5.54
N THR A 58 -2.13 -3.69 -5.73
CA THR A 58 -1.45 -4.51 -4.72
C THR A 58 -0.46 -3.74 -3.86
N PHE A 59 -0.25 -2.44 -4.07
CA PHE A 59 0.72 -1.64 -3.30
C PHE A 59 0.48 -1.66 -1.79
N LEU A 60 -0.80 -1.69 -1.37
CA LEU A 60 -1.17 -1.73 0.05
C LEU A 60 -0.70 -2.99 0.79
N THR A 61 -0.44 -4.09 0.08
CA THR A 61 0.14 -5.29 0.68
C THR A 61 1.51 -5.00 1.28
N THR A 62 2.38 -4.26 0.56
CA THR A 62 3.70 -3.85 1.05
C THR A 62 3.59 -2.93 2.27
N VAL A 63 2.63 -2.01 2.27
CA VAL A 63 2.38 -1.13 3.43
C VAL A 63 1.92 -1.94 4.65
N GLY A 64 1.06 -2.95 4.43
CA GLY A 64 0.62 -3.87 5.47
C GLY A 64 1.78 -4.66 6.09
N TYR A 65 2.68 -5.20 5.27
CA TYR A 65 3.83 -5.98 5.74
C TYR A 65 4.90 -5.14 6.46
N GLU A 66 5.15 -3.90 6.02
CA GLU A 66 6.17 -3.03 6.63
C GLU A 66 5.85 -2.68 8.09
N LYS A 67 4.56 -2.53 8.40
CA LYS A 67 4.13 -2.09 9.74
C LYS A 67 4.24 -3.15 10.82
N THR A 68 4.25 -4.44 10.47
CA THR A 68 4.51 -5.51 11.44
C THR A 68 5.85 -5.30 12.15
N ILE A 69 6.85 -4.72 11.47
CA ILE A 69 8.19 -4.52 12.05
C ILE A 69 8.24 -3.30 12.99
N ARG A 70 7.56 -2.19 12.66
CA ARG A 70 7.59 -0.96 13.49
C ARG A 70 6.69 -1.01 14.73
N MET A 71 5.71 -1.90 14.77
CA MET A 71 4.79 -2.03 15.89
C MET A 71 5.34 -2.90 17.03
N ILE A 72 6.42 -3.66 16.77
CA ILE A 72 7.11 -4.53 17.76
C ILE A 72 8.16 -3.76 18.58
N PHE A 73 8.62 -2.61 18.11
CA PHE A 73 9.66 -1.78 18.77
C PHE A 73 9.11 -0.50 19.42
N ARG A 74 7.84 -0.49 19.85
CA ARG A 74 7.31 0.51 20.80
C ARG A 74 6.84 -0.18 22.06
#